data_AF-J3PFY8-F1
#
_entry.id   AF-J3PFY8-F1
#
_cell.length_a   1.000
_cell.length_b   1.000
_cell.length_c   1.000
_cell.angle_alpha   90.00
_cell.angle_beta   90.00
_cell.angle_gamma   90.00
#
_symmetry.space_group_name_H-M   'P 1'
#
loop_
_entity.id
_entity.type
_entity.pdbx_description
1 polymer ?
#
loop_
_entity_poly.entity_id
_entity_poly.type
_entity_poly.pdbx_seq_one_letter_code
_entity_poly.pdbx_strand_id
1 'polypeptide(L)'
;MYSTTNDAFLNAGPCPASHPVRVPQLAYETLWDTTQFNSMWSSGGPNPFVLSYGDTKGYGTHADYVFGWKGDSLQRAMDSSCMFQACENGRPLKSQAVNPMNNCKVKSQVTEDIDGWLKHLPGMGPM
;
A
#
# COMPACT_ATOMS: atom_id res chain seq x y z
N MET A 1 7.80 14.38 -17.55
CA MET A 1 7.52 12.98 -17.23
C MET A 1 6.18 12.66 -17.89
N TYR A 2 6.17 11.89 -18.97
CA TYR A 2 4.92 11.54 -19.67
C TYR A 2 4.33 10.32 -18.99
N SER A 3 3.06 10.39 -18.57
CA SER A 3 2.34 9.21 -18.11
C SER A 3 2.01 8.35 -19.33
N THR A 4 2.61 7.16 -19.43
CA THR A 4 2.35 6.19 -20.50
C THR A 4 1.32 5.14 -20.10
N THR A 5 0.70 5.30 -18.93
CA THR A 5 -0.23 4.33 -18.36
C THR A 5 -1.63 4.68 -18.79
N ASN A 6 -2.38 3.72 -19.31
CA ASN A 6 -3.83 3.86 -19.35
C ASN A 6 -4.31 3.73 -17.90
N ASP A 7 -5.23 4.59 -17.46
CA ASP A 7 -5.77 4.57 -16.09
C ASP A 7 -6.26 3.16 -15.67
N ALA A 8 -6.40 2.94 -14.36
CA ALA A 8 -6.93 1.69 -13.76
C ALA A 8 -6.05 0.42 -13.90
N PHE A 9 -4.76 0.52 -13.57
CA PHE A 9 -3.82 -0.63 -13.51
C PHE A 9 -3.62 -1.35 -14.85
N LEU A 10 -3.83 -0.66 -15.97
CA LEU A 10 -3.60 -1.22 -17.29
C LEU A 10 -2.13 -1.13 -17.67
N ASN A 11 -1.64 -2.19 -18.29
CA ASN A 11 -0.31 -2.21 -18.87
C ASN A 11 -0.16 -1.08 -19.90
N ALA A 12 0.93 -0.29 -19.76
CA ALA A 12 1.35 0.65 -20.79
C ALA A 12 1.53 -0.05 -22.15
N GLY A 13 1.34 0.71 -23.23
CA GLY A 13 1.57 0.25 -24.60
C GLY A 13 3.04 -0.13 -24.88
N PRO A 14 3.37 -0.50 -26.13
CA PRO A 14 4.75 -0.83 -26.52
C PRO A 14 5.72 0.32 -26.19
N CYS A 15 6.93 -0.05 -25.77
CA CYS A 15 7.99 0.91 -25.55
C CYS A 15 8.41 1.57 -26.87
N PRO A 16 8.67 2.89 -26.92
CA PRO A 16 9.24 3.53 -28.09
C PRO A 16 10.59 2.90 -28.47
N ALA A 17 10.94 2.90 -29.75
CA ALA A 17 12.20 2.32 -30.23
C ALA A 17 13.46 2.95 -29.59
N SER A 18 13.39 4.22 -29.19
CA SER A 18 14.49 4.92 -28.49
C SER A 18 14.69 4.47 -27.05
N HIS A 19 13.68 3.83 -26.44
CA HIS A 19 13.68 3.40 -25.05
C HIS A 19 13.06 2.00 -24.96
N PRO A 20 13.70 0.95 -25.52
CA PRO A 20 13.07 -0.35 -25.72
C PRO A 20 12.91 -1.17 -24.43
N VAL A 21 13.49 -0.71 -23.32
CA VAL A 21 13.46 -1.41 -22.04
C VAL A 21 12.26 -0.94 -21.23
N ARG A 22 11.37 -1.89 -20.91
CA ARG A 22 10.23 -1.64 -20.03
C ARG A 22 10.68 -1.62 -18.57
N VAL A 23 10.26 -0.59 -17.84
CA VAL A 23 10.47 -0.48 -16.40
C VAL A 23 9.20 -0.86 -15.65
N PRO A 24 9.30 -1.49 -14.46
CA PRO A 24 8.13 -1.84 -13.67
C PRO A 24 7.40 -0.59 -13.19
N GLN A 25 6.07 -0.65 -13.22
CA GLN A 25 5.21 0.36 -12.60
C GLN A 25 4.90 -0.07 -11.17
N LEU A 26 5.06 0.84 -10.22
CA LEU A 26 4.59 0.66 -8.86
C LEU A 26 3.18 1.23 -8.76
N ALA A 27 2.26 0.41 -8.25
CA ALA A 27 0.92 0.84 -7.94
C ALA A 27 0.67 0.61 -6.45
N TYR A 28 0.18 1.64 -5.77
CA TYR A 28 -0.15 1.63 -4.36
C TYR A 28 -1.65 1.72 -4.22
N GLU A 29 -2.24 0.71 -3.62
CA GLU A 29 -3.64 0.70 -3.24
C GLU A 29 -3.71 0.66 -1.72
N THR A 30 -4.50 1.56 -1.15
CA THR A 30 -4.81 1.54 0.28
C THR A 30 -6.31 1.56 0.43
N LEU A 31 -6.82 0.64 1.23
CA LEU A 31 -8.24 0.41 1.45
C LEU A 31 -8.50 0.56 2.95
N TRP A 32 -9.47 1.39 3.29
CA TRP A 32 -9.95 1.57 4.66
C TRP A 32 -11.38 1.06 4.71
N ASP A 33 -11.57 -0.11 5.33
CA ASP A 33 -12.92 -0.62 5.55
C ASP A 33 -13.56 0.10 6.75
N THR A 34 -14.39 1.09 6.45
CA THR A 34 -15.12 1.86 7.46
C THR A 34 -16.55 1.37 7.67
N THR A 35 -16.96 0.28 7.01
CA THR A 35 -18.37 -0.17 7.01
C THR A 35 -18.88 -0.51 8.41
N GLN A 36 -18.02 -1.08 9.24
CA GLN A 36 -18.31 -1.45 10.63
C GLN A 36 -18.71 -0.26 11.53
N PHE A 37 -18.39 0.97 11.12
CA PHE A 37 -18.65 2.17 11.90
C PHE A 37 -19.91 2.93 11.43
N ASN A 38 -20.57 2.51 10.35
CA ASN A 38 -21.69 3.23 9.72
C ASN A 38 -22.84 3.56 10.69
N SER A 39 -23.01 2.81 11.78
CA SER A 39 -24.03 3.06 12.81
C SER A 39 -23.64 4.15 13.83
N MET A 40 -22.40 4.66 13.78
CA MET A 40 -21.86 5.60 14.75
C MET A 40 -22.04 7.08 14.36
N TRP A 41 -22.53 7.38 13.15
CA TRP A 41 -22.87 8.74 12.74
C TRP A 41 -24.17 8.79 11.94
N SER A 42 -24.78 9.97 11.89
CA SER A 42 -26.04 10.16 11.17
C SER A 42 -25.84 10.11 9.66
N SER A 43 -26.70 9.34 8.97
CA SER A 43 -26.73 9.31 7.50
C SER A 43 -26.92 10.71 6.92
N GLY A 44 -26.12 11.06 5.91
CA GLY A 44 -26.10 12.40 5.31
C GLY A 44 -25.28 13.45 6.08
N GLY A 45 -24.74 13.11 7.25
CA GLY A 45 -23.76 13.93 7.95
C GLY A 45 -22.38 13.91 7.29
N PRO A 46 -21.50 14.89 7.61
CA PRO A 46 -20.13 14.92 7.11
C PRO A 46 -19.34 13.69 7.57
N ASN A 47 -18.39 13.23 6.74
CA ASN A 47 -17.51 12.11 7.06
C ASN A 47 -16.71 12.42 8.36
N PRO A 48 -16.81 11.58 9.41
CA PRO A 48 -16.14 11.84 10.68
C PRO A 48 -14.67 11.36 10.72
N PHE A 49 -14.18 10.65 9.70
CA PHE A 49 -12.84 10.08 9.70
C PHE A 49 -11.76 11.11 9.38
N VAL A 50 -10.70 11.07 10.16
CA VAL A 50 -9.47 11.85 9.99
C VAL A 50 -8.30 10.90 10.17
N LEU A 51 -7.28 11.06 9.33
CA LEU A 51 -6.03 10.30 9.48
C LEU A 51 -5.25 10.88 10.67
N SER A 52 -4.47 10.06 11.37
CA SER A 52 -3.82 10.46 12.64
C SER A 52 -2.88 11.66 12.52
N TYR A 53 -2.43 11.99 11.31
CA TYR A 53 -1.65 13.20 10.98
C TYR A 53 -2.52 14.42 10.61
N GLY A 54 -3.82 14.40 10.95
CA GLY A 54 -4.75 15.52 10.79
C GLY A 54 -5.35 15.70 9.39
N ASP A 55 -5.12 14.75 8.48
CA ASP A 55 -5.64 14.84 7.12
C ASP A 55 -7.09 14.34 7.02
N THR A 56 -7.95 15.25 6.58
CA THR A 56 -9.39 15.03 6.33
C THR A 56 -9.72 14.86 4.85
N LYS A 57 -8.73 15.04 3.96
CA LYS A 57 -8.90 15.04 2.50
C LYS A 57 -8.23 13.84 1.82
N GLY A 58 -7.26 13.20 2.48
CA GLY A 58 -6.53 12.03 1.98
C GLY A 58 -5.28 12.36 1.14
N TYR A 59 -4.89 13.64 1.05
CA TYR A 59 -3.73 14.09 0.28
C TYR A 59 -2.39 14.03 1.02
N GLY A 60 -2.40 13.76 2.33
CA GLY A 60 -1.20 13.70 3.17
C GLY A 60 -0.52 12.32 3.19
N THR A 61 -1.06 11.34 2.46
CA THR A 61 -0.44 10.03 2.32
C THR A 61 0.87 10.13 1.54
N HIS A 62 1.91 9.49 2.04
CA HIS A 62 3.15 9.25 1.31
C HIS A 62 3.47 7.75 1.33
N ALA A 63 4.17 7.28 0.32
CA ALA A 63 4.64 5.90 0.24
C ALA A 63 6.10 5.89 -0.18
N ASP A 64 6.91 5.14 0.57
CA ASP A 64 8.29 4.88 0.23
C ASP A 64 8.41 3.50 -0.41
N TYR A 65 9.16 3.42 -1.51
CA TYR A 65 9.56 2.16 -2.11
C TYR A 65 11.00 1.83 -1.77
N VAL A 66 11.23 0.69 -1.11
CA VAL A 66 12.57 0.14 -0.92
C VAL A 66 12.73 -1.08 -1.82
N PHE A 67 13.77 -1.06 -2.65
CA PHE A 67 14.09 -2.17 -3.54
C PHE A 67 14.65 -3.36 -2.77
N GLY A 68 13.79 -4.34 -2.45
CA GLY A 68 14.14 -5.53 -1.66
C GLY A 68 14.17 -6.85 -2.42
N TRP A 69 14.11 -6.83 -3.77
CA TRP A 69 14.03 -8.06 -4.56
C TRP A 69 15.33 -8.87 -4.50
N LYS A 70 15.22 -10.15 -4.13
CA LYS A 70 16.38 -11.05 -4.04
C LYS A 70 16.72 -11.66 -5.40
N GLY A 71 17.95 -11.44 -5.86
CA GLY A 71 18.47 -12.03 -7.09
C GLY A 71 17.62 -11.67 -8.31
N ASP A 72 17.23 -12.67 -9.08
CA ASP A 72 16.45 -12.52 -10.31
C ASP A 72 14.93 -12.41 -10.09
N SER A 73 14.46 -12.35 -8.84
CA SER A 73 13.04 -12.49 -8.52
C SER A 73 12.16 -11.42 -9.17
N LEU A 74 12.64 -10.17 -9.25
CA LEU A 74 11.91 -9.12 -9.96
C LEU A 74 11.80 -9.43 -11.45
N GLN A 75 12.91 -9.84 -12.08
CA GLN A 75 12.92 -10.15 -13.50
C GLN A 75 11.96 -11.30 -13.82
N ARG A 76 11.98 -12.37 -13.01
CA ARG A 76 11.05 -13.48 -13.16
C ARG A 76 9.58 -13.05 -13.06
N ALA A 77 9.26 -12.11 -12.16
CA ALA A 77 7.92 -11.53 -12.07
C ALA A 77 7.57 -10.71 -13.32
N MET A 78 8.48 -9.85 -13.80
CA MET A 78 8.26 -9.02 -14.99
C MET A 78 8.12 -9.83 -16.29
N ASP A 79 8.81 -10.97 -16.39
CA ASP A 79 8.72 -11.88 -17.54
C ASP A 79 7.46 -12.77 -17.49
N SER A 80 6.68 -12.70 -16.41
CA SER A 80 5.45 -13.48 -16.21
C SER A 80 4.20 -12.62 -16.46
N SER A 81 3.11 -13.27 -16.87
CA SER A 81 1.78 -12.67 -16.90
C SER A 81 0.98 -12.89 -15.61
N CYS A 82 1.65 -13.34 -14.54
CA CYS A 82 1.00 -13.62 -13.27
C CYS A 82 0.47 -12.33 -12.63
N MET A 83 -0.64 -12.44 -11.91
CA MET A 83 -1.21 -11.36 -11.11
C MET A 83 -1.66 -11.91 -9.76
N PHE A 84 -1.48 -11.13 -8.69
CA PHE A 84 -1.89 -11.49 -7.33
C PHE A 84 -1.40 -12.91 -6.94
N GLN A 85 -2.33 -13.77 -6.51
CA GLN A 85 -2.09 -15.13 -6.06
C GLN A 85 -1.55 -16.05 -7.17
N ALA A 86 -1.71 -15.69 -8.44
CA ALA A 86 -1.14 -16.47 -9.54
C ALA A 86 0.39 -16.41 -9.56
N CYS A 87 1.00 -15.38 -8.96
CA CYS A 87 2.46 -15.23 -8.88
C CYS A 87 3.10 -16.12 -7.80
N GLU A 88 2.29 -16.71 -6.94
CA GLU A 88 2.75 -17.38 -5.71
C GLU A 88 3.22 -18.82 -5.93
N ASN A 89 3.73 -19.43 -4.86
CA ASN A 89 4.07 -20.86 -4.83
C ASN A 89 5.02 -21.31 -5.97
N GLY A 90 5.96 -20.44 -6.33
CA GLY A 90 6.96 -20.66 -7.37
C GLY A 90 6.49 -20.33 -8.78
N ARG A 91 5.41 -19.55 -8.97
CA ARG A 91 4.81 -19.29 -10.30
C ARG A 91 4.73 -17.79 -10.66
N PRO A 92 5.82 -17.02 -10.62
CA PRO A 92 7.20 -17.45 -10.52
C PRO A 92 7.79 -17.24 -9.11
N LEU A 93 7.08 -16.56 -8.22
CA LEU A 93 7.62 -16.10 -6.94
C LEU A 93 7.38 -17.12 -5.85
N LYS A 94 8.36 -17.26 -4.96
CA LYS A 94 8.12 -17.93 -3.68
C LYS A 94 7.25 -17.01 -2.83
N SER A 95 6.22 -17.55 -2.23
CA SER A 95 5.40 -16.86 -1.24
C SER A 95 5.47 -17.58 0.10
N GLN A 96 4.97 -16.91 1.13
CA GLN A 96 4.83 -17.43 2.47
C GLN A 96 3.40 -17.19 2.91
N ALA A 97 2.79 -18.17 3.58
CA ALA A 97 1.46 -18.00 4.15
C ALA A 97 1.46 -16.91 5.23
N VAL A 98 0.30 -16.27 5.44
CA VAL A 98 0.14 -15.14 6.36
C VAL A 98 0.61 -15.48 7.79
N ASN A 99 0.23 -16.65 8.32
CA ASN A 99 0.60 -17.06 9.68
C ASN A 99 2.13 -17.05 9.91
N PRO A 100 2.95 -17.73 9.10
CA PRO A 100 4.40 -17.66 9.28
C PRO A 100 5.01 -16.29 8.92
N MET A 101 4.37 -15.49 8.06
CA MET A 101 4.79 -14.10 7.81
C MET A 101 4.64 -13.23 9.07
N ASN A 102 3.56 -13.41 9.83
CA ASN A 102 3.29 -12.69 11.09
C ASN A 102 4.26 -13.02 12.23
N ASN A 103 5.13 -14.03 12.07
CA ASN A 103 6.20 -14.32 13.01
C ASN A 103 7.40 -13.36 12.85
N CYS A 104 7.52 -12.65 11.73
CA CYS A 104 8.50 -11.59 11.55
C CYS A 104 8.05 -10.35 12.34
N LYS A 105 8.60 -10.18 13.54
CA LYS A 105 8.26 -9.08 14.44
C LYS A 105 9.49 -8.21 14.70
N VAL A 106 9.32 -6.90 14.49
CA VAL A 106 10.29 -5.91 14.96
C VAL A 106 9.95 -5.59 16.42
N LYS A 107 10.98 -5.41 17.26
CA LYS A 107 10.78 -4.98 18.65
C LYS A 107 10.23 -3.55 18.63
N SER A 108 9.25 -3.26 19.48
CA SER A 108 8.80 -1.88 19.66
C SER A 108 10.00 -1.00 20.03
N GLN A 109 10.13 0.12 19.33
CA GLN A 109 11.18 1.12 19.59
C GLN A 109 10.66 2.28 20.44
N VAL A 110 9.34 2.36 20.65
CA VAL A 110 8.67 3.45 21.37
C VAL A 110 7.76 2.85 22.45
N THR A 111 7.75 3.46 23.63
CA THR A 111 6.81 3.11 24.70
C THR A 111 5.68 4.13 24.69
N GLU A 112 4.53 3.73 24.15
CA GLU A 112 3.32 4.53 24.09
C GLU A 112 2.09 3.67 24.40
N ASP A 113 1.04 4.29 24.95
CA ASP A 113 -0.25 3.65 25.16
C ASP A 113 -1.04 3.69 23.84
N ILE A 114 -1.16 2.52 23.19
CA ILE A 114 -1.84 2.34 21.90
C ILE A 114 -3.20 1.66 22.02
N ASP A 115 -3.56 1.18 23.20
CA ASP A 115 -4.78 0.42 23.45
C ASP A 115 -5.87 1.28 24.10
N GLY A 116 -5.52 2.47 24.60
CA GLY A 116 -6.41 3.40 25.27
C GLY A 116 -7.03 4.50 24.39
N TRP A 117 -7.98 5.24 24.97
CA TRP A 117 -8.50 6.47 24.38
C TRP A 117 -7.49 7.61 24.50
N LEU A 118 -7.15 8.23 23.38
CA LEU A 118 -6.24 9.37 23.33
C LEU A 118 -7.01 10.69 23.47
N LYS A 119 -6.45 11.62 24.24
CA LYS A 119 -7.01 12.99 24.39
C LYS A 119 -6.80 13.84 23.13
N HIS A 120 -5.73 13.57 22.39
CA HIS A 120 -5.34 14.26 21.17
C HIS A 120 -4.74 13.25 20.18
N LEU A 121 -4.74 13.58 18.89
CA LEU A 121 -4.10 12.74 17.89
C LEU A 121 -2.58 12.69 18.11
N PRO A 122 -1.92 11.53 17.91
CA PRO A 122 -0.47 11.43 18.01
C PRO A 122 0.24 12.45 17.13
N GLY A 123 1.26 13.13 17.67
CA GLY A 123 2.02 14.14 16.94
C GLY A 123 1.33 15.51 16.81
N MET A 124 0.07 15.64 17.24
CA MET A 124 -0.59 16.93 17.40
C MET A 124 -0.50 17.36 18.87
N GLY A 125 0.03 18.57 19.11
CA GLY A 125 -0.01 19.17 20.46
C GLY A 125 -1.45 19.35 20.94
N PRO A 126 -1.65 19.65 22.24
CA PRO A 126 -2.97 20.03 22.72
C PRO A 126 -3.46 21.24 21.90
N MET A 127 -4.62 21.10 21.26
CA MET A 127 -5.31 22.24 20.65
C MET A 127 -5.85 23.19 21.72
#